data_AF-A0A7K9X398-F1
#
_entry.id   AF-A0A7K9X398-F1
#
_cell.length_a   1.000
_cell.length_b   1.000
_cell.length_c   1.000
_cell.angle_alpha   90.00
_cell.angle_beta   90.00
_cell.angle_gamma   90.00
#
_symmetry.space_group_name_H-M   'P 1'
#
loop_
_entity.id
_entity.type
_entity.pdbx_description
1 polymer ?
#
loop_
_entity_poly.entity_id
_entity_poly.type
_entity_poly.pdbx_seq_one_letter_code
_entity_poly.pdbx_strand_id
1 'polypeptide(L)'
;MAVGTQLGLLLWKNFTYRRRQRIQLAIELLWPLFLFFILIAVRQSHPPFKQHECHFPNKALPSAGTLPWLQGIVCNVNNPCFRHPTAGEAPGVVGNFEGSL
;
A
#
# COMPACT_ATOMS: atom_id res chain seq x y z
N MET A 1 -21.22 -26.55 -45.66
CA MET A 1 -21.06 -25.18 -45.13
C MET A 1 -22.24 -24.76 -44.23
N ALA A 2 -22.66 -25.61 -43.28
CA ALA A 2 -23.90 -25.40 -42.52
C ALA A 2 -23.70 -24.82 -41.10
N VAL A 3 -22.49 -24.95 -40.53
CA VAL A 3 -22.23 -24.58 -39.14
C VAL A 3 -22.19 -23.05 -38.96
N GLY A 4 -21.54 -22.32 -39.86
CA GLY A 4 -21.41 -20.86 -39.74
C GLY A 4 -22.74 -20.10 -39.83
N THR A 5 -23.66 -20.56 -40.68
CA THR A 5 -25.00 -19.97 -40.82
C THR A 5 -25.87 -20.25 -39.61
N GLN A 6 -25.85 -21.47 -39.05
CA GLN A 6 -26.54 -21.79 -37.79
C GLN A 6 -25.96 -21.00 -36.60
N LEU A 7 -24.63 -20.85 -36.52
CA LEU A 7 -23.97 -20.14 -35.44
C LEU A 7 -24.25 -18.63 -35.49
N GLY A 8 -24.29 -18.04 -36.69
CA GLY A 8 -24.73 -16.66 -36.91
C GLY A 8 -26.18 -16.43 -36.46
N LEU A 9 -27.09 -17.36 -36.75
CA LEU A 9 -28.50 -17.27 -36.37
C LEU A 9 -28.68 -17.37 -34.83
N LEU A 10 -27.88 -18.21 -34.17
CA LEU A 10 -27.84 -18.30 -32.71
C LEU A 10 -27.32 -17.01 -32.05
N LEU A 11 -26.24 -16.42 -32.59
CA LEU A 11 -25.71 -15.14 -32.09
C LEU A 11 -26.72 -14.01 -32.30
N TRP A 12 -27.36 -13.96 -33.47
CA TRP A 12 -28.41 -12.98 -33.78
C TRP A 12 -29.60 -13.11 -32.83
N LYS A 13 -30.02 -14.35 -32.51
CA LYS A 13 -31.05 -14.61 -31.50
C LYS A 13 -30.66 -14.00 -30.16
N ASN A 14 -29.48 -14.34 -29.64
CA ASN A 14 -28.99 -13.84 -28.34
C ASN A 14 -28.86 -12.31 -28.31
N PHE A 15 -28.34 -11.72 -29.39
CA PHE A 15 -28.21 -10.27 -29.50
C PHE A 15 -29.58 -9.57 -29.53
N THR A 16 -30.52 -10.10 -30.31
CA THR A 16 -31.87 -9.54 -30.42
C THR A 16 -32.62 -9.64 -29.09
N TYR A 17 -32.45 -10.72 -28.33
CA TYR A 17 -32.98 -10.87 -26.97
C TYR A 17 -32.46 -9.76 -26.04
N ARG A 18 -31.14 -9.57 -25.96
CA ARG A 18 -30.55 -8.50 -25.14
C ARG A 18 -30.96 -7.09 -25.63
N ARG A 19 -31.11 -6.88 -26.94
CA ARG A 19 -31.55 -5.59 -27.52
C ARG A 19 -33.01 -5.25 -27.18
N ARG A 20 -33.88 -6.25 -27.01
CA ARG A 20 -35.28 -6.06 -26.59
C ARG A 20 -35.38 -5.76 -25.09
N GLN A 21 -34.49 -6.31 -24.26
CA GLN A 21 -34.43 -6.05 -22.83
C GLN A 21 -33.49 -4.88 -22.48
N ARG A 22 -33.85 -3.66 -22.92
CA ARG A 22 -33.02 -2.46 -22.74
C ARG A 22 -32.66 -2.15 -21.28
N ILE A 23 -33.59 -2.36 -20.35
CA ILE A 23 -33.40 -2.07 -18.92
C ILE A 23 -32.37 -3.03 -18.32
N GLN A 24 -32.50 -4.33 -18.57
CA GLN A 24 -31.57 -5.34 -18.07
C GLN A 24 -30.16 -5.12 -18.62
N LEU A 25 -30.03 -4.80 -19.91
CA LEU A 25 -28.74 -4.46 -20.53
C LEU A 25 -28.11 -3.21 -19.89
N ALA A 26 -28.90 -2.18 -19.59
CA ALA A 26 -28.42 -0.98 -18.94
C ALA A 26 -27.91 -1.26 -17.52
N ILE A 27 -28.66 -2.04 -16.73
CA ILE A 27 -28.23 -2.45 -15.38
C ILE A 27 -26.95 -3.28 -15.45
N GLU A 28 -26.86 -4.25 -16.36
CA GLU A 28 -25.68 -5.10 -16.53
C GLU A 28 -24.43 -4.30 -16.93
N LEU A 29 -24.58 -3.19 -17.66
CA LEU A 29 -23.48 -2.29 -18.01
C LEU A 29 -23.15 -1.29 -16.88
N LEU A 30 -24.15 -0.73 -16.21
CA LEU A 30 -23.97 0.27 -15.16
C LEU A 30 -23.48 -0.33 -13.86
N TRP A 31 -23.86 -1.57 -13.55
CA TRP A 31 -23.44 -2.28 -12.34
C TRP A 31 -21.91 -2.36 -12.15
N PRO A 32 -21.11 -2.86 -13.12
CA PRO A 32 -19.66 -2.88 -12.97
C PRO A 32 -19.07 -1.47 -12.89
N LEU A 33 -19.60 -0.51 -13.66
CA LEU A 33 -19.16 0.88 -13.60
C LEU A 33 -19.35 1.47 -12.20
N PHE A 34 -20.51 1.25 -11.60
CA PHE A 34 -20.83 1.69 -10.25
C PHE A 34 -19.86 1.11 -9.20
N LEU A 35 -19.55 -0.18 -9.29
CA LEU A 35 -18.56 -0.82 -8.42
C LEU A 35 -17.17 -0.19 -8.57
N PHE A 36 -16.72 0.09 -9.80
CA PHE A 36 -15.45 0.76 -10.04
C PHE A 36 -15.43 2.19 -9.49
N PHE A 37 -16.52 2.95 -9.63
CA PHE A 37 -16.62 4.29 -9.04
C PHE A 37 -16.45 4.26 -7.53
N ILE A 38 -17.08 3.30 -6.83
CA ILE A 38 -16.90 3.14 -5.38
C ILE A 38 -15.44 2.82 -5.06
N LEU A 39 -14.81 1.88 -5.77
CA LEU A 39 -13.42 1.52 -5.53
C LEU A 39 -12.46 2.71 -5.73
N ILE A 40 -12.68 3.52 -6.75
CA ILE A 40 -11.89 4.72 -7.01
C ILE A 40 -12.10 5.76 -5.90
N ALA A 41 -13.35 5.97 -5.46
CA ALA A 41 -13.65 6.88 -4.36
C ALA A 41 -12.95 6.44 -3.05
N VAL A 42 -13.01 5.15 -2.70
CA VAL A 42 -12.30 4.59 -1.55
C VAL A 42 -10.78 4.78 -1.70
N ARG A 43 -10.23 4.53 -2.89
CA ARG A 43 -8.81 4.73 -3.16
C ARG A 43 -8.38 6.18 -3.01
N GLN A 44 -9.23 7.14 -3.38
CA GLN A 44 -8.95 8.56 -3.22
C GLN A 44 -8.94 9.00 -1.75
N SER A 45 -9.76 8.37 -0.90
CA SER A 45 -9.77 8.59 0.55
C SER A 45 -8.53 8.05 1.27
N HIS A 46 -7.82 7.09 0.66
CA HIS A 46 -6.63 6.46 1.24
C HIS A 46 -5.41 6.65 0.32
N PRO A 47 -4.85 7.89 0.24
CA PRO A 47 -3.65 8.11 -0.54
C PRO A 47 -2.47 7.28 0.02
N PRO A 48 -1.54 6.84 -0.85
CA PRO A 48 -0.41 6.03 -0.40
C PRO A 48 0.47 6.85 0.55
N PHE A 49 0.73 6.31 1.73
CA PHE A 49 1.66 6.90 2.68
C PHE A 49 3.10 6.64 2.23
N LYS A 50 3.81 7.68 1.80
CA LYS A 50 5.21 7.57 1.41
C LYS A 50 6.10 7.71 2.64
N GLN A 51 6.79 6.64 3.01
CA GLN A 51 7.88 6.69 3.98
C GLN A 51 9.22 6.86 3.25
N HIS A 52 10.13 7.60 3.87
CA HIS A 52 11.52 7.66 3.43
C HIS A 52 12.26 6.40 3.91
N GLU A 53 13.46 6.15 3.36
CA GLU A 53 14.36 5.15 3.93
C GLU A 53 14.65 5.52 5.39
N CYS A 54 14.27 4.62 6.30
CA CYS A 54 14.17 4.90 7.71
C CYS A 54 15.37 4.31 8.46
N HIS A 55 16.17 5.19 9.04
CA HIS A 55 17.33 4.83 9.85
C HIS A 55 16.99 5.01 11.33
N PHE A 56 17.40 4.04 12.15
CA PHE A 56 17.09 4.03 13.58
C PHE A 56 18.37 4.10 14.40
N PRO A 57 18.40 4.92 15.45
CA PRO A 57 19.54 4.95 16.35
C PRO A 57 19.61 3.63 17.12
N ASN A 58 20.83 3.13 17.30
CA ASN A 58 21.05 1.92 18.09
C ASN A 58 20.69 2.13 19.58
N LYS A 59 20.12 1.09 20.19
CA LYS A 59 19.79 1.07 21.62
C LYS A 59 20.76 0.15 22.34
N ALA A 60 21.51 0.70 23.28
CA ALA A 60 22.41 -0.08 24.12
C ALA A 60 21.61 -0.97 25.08
N LEU A 61 22.05 -2.22 25.21
CA LEU A 61 21.58 -3.13 26.25
C LEU A 61 22.30 -2.83 27.58
N PRO A 62 21.76 -3.25 28.73
CA PRO A 62 22.40 -3.05 30.03
C PRO A 62 23.84 -3.59 30.10
N SER A 63 24.17 -4.61 29.29
CA SER A 63 25.51 -5.20 29.17
C SER A 63 26.55 -4.28 28.54
N ALA A 64 26.14 -3.27 27.76
CA ALA A 64 27.01 -2.25 27.18
C ALA A 64 27.27 -1.07 28.14
N GLY A 65 26.63 -1.07 29.32
CA GLY A 65 26.73 -0.04 30.35
C GLY A 65 25.36 0.53 30.73
N THR A 66 25.20 0.91 32.01
CA THR A 66 23.93 1.44 32.54
C THR A 66 23.61 2.84 32.01
N LEU A 67 24.62 3.71 31.82
CA LEU A 67 24.45 5.04 31.26
C LEU A 67 23.98 5.04 29.78
N PRO A 68 24.66 4.35 28.84
CA PRO A 68 24.19 4.31 27.45
C PRO A 68 22.85 3.57 27.31
N TRP A 69 22.56 2.61 28.18
CA TRP A 69 21.26 1.95 28.24
C TRP A 69 20.15 2.93 28.65
N LEU A 70 20.34 3.71 29.71
CA LEU A 70 19.38 4.73 30.14
C LEU A 70 19.21 5.83 29.09
N GLN A 71 20.29 6.29 28.48
CA GLN A 71 20.23 7.26 27.36
C GLN A 71 19.44 6.70 26.16
N GLY A 72 19.63 5.43 25.81
CA GLY A 72 18.87 4.77 24.74
C GLY A 72 17.37 4.62 25.03
N ILE A 73 16.99 4.52 26.31
CA ILE A 73 15.59 4.51 26.73
C ILE A 73 15.02 5.93 26.72
N VAL A 74 15.69 6.88 27.36
CA VAL A 74 15.17 8.24 27.57
C VAL A 74 15.18 9.06 26.27
N CYS A 75 16.28 9.05 25.52
CA CYS A 75 16.44 9.90 24.33
C CYS A 75 15.69 9.37 23.11
N ASN A 76 15.53 8.05 22.99
CA ASN A 76 14.96 7.40 21.79
C ASN A 76 13.69 6.59 22.08
N VAL A 77 12.88 6.97 23.06
CA VAL A 77 11.67 6.22 23.45
C VAL A 77 10.64 6.10 22.31
N ASN A 78 10.48 7.16 21.52
CA ASN A 78 9.50 7.23 20.43
C ASN A 78 9.99 6.60 19.12
N ASN A 79 11.19 6.03 19.12
CA ASN A 79 11.85 5.45 17.94
C ASN A 79 11.77 6.37 16.69
N PRO A 80 12.35 7.57 16.75
CA PRO A 80 12.31 8.51 15.63
C PRO A 80 12.97 7.92 14.40
N CYS A 81 12.33 8.14 13.25
CA CYS A 81 12.80 7.68 11.95
C CYS A 81 13.64 8.77 11.29
N PHE A 82 14.91 8.49 10.99
CA PHE A 82 15.80 9.43 10.33
C PHE A 82 15.94 9.14 8.83
N ARG A 83 16.11 10.18 8.02
CA ARG A 83 16.31 10.09 6.56
C ARG A 83 17.71 9.64 6.13
N HIS A 84 18.66 9.67 7.05
CA HIS A 84 20.06 9.38 6.78
C HIS A 84 20.59 8.42 7.85
N PRO A 85 21.60 7.60 7.52
CA PRO A 85 22.21 6.69 8.46
C PRO A 85 22.67 7.40 9.74
N THR A 86 22.34 6.82 10.88
CA THR A 86 22.84 7.33 12.17
C THR A 86 24.29 6.90 12.37
N ALA A 87 25.05 7.64 13.18
CA ALA A 87 26.48 7.34 13.42
C ALA A 87 26.72 5.90 13.88
N GLY A 88 25.81 5.35 14.71
CA GLY A 88 25.87 3.96 15.17
C GLY A 88 25.57 2.88 14.12
N GLU A 89 25.14 3.26 12.91
CA GLU A 89 25.03 2.33 11.76
C GLU A 89 26.32 2.24 10.94
N ALA A 90 27.27 3.18 11.13
CA ALA A 90 28.55 3.17 10.44
C ALA A 90 29.48 2.09 11.02
N PRO A 91 30.28 1.40 10.17
CA PRO A 91 31.21 0.39 10.64
C PRO A 91 32.27 1.01 11.57
N GLY A 92 32.46 0.42 12.74
CA GLY A 92 33.45 0.87 13.73
C GLY A 92 32.98 1.95 14.69
N VAL A 93 31.75 2.48 14.54
CA VAL A 93 31.15 3.44 15.47
C VAL A 93 29.97 2.77 16.19
N VAL A 94 30.02 2.72 17.53
CA VAL A 94 29.04 1.98 18.34
C VAL A 94 28.06 2.87 19.09
N GLY A 95 28.21 4.19 19.05
CA GLY A 95 27.41 5.13 19.85
C GLY A 95 26.80 6.24 19.01
N ASN A 96 25.57 6.64 19.36
CA ASN A 96 24.89 7.81 18.80
C ASN A 96 24.89 9.00 19.79
N PHE A 97 25.61 8.92 20.91
CA PHE A 97 25.46 9.82 22.06
C PHE A 97 26.67 10.72 22.34
N GLU A 98 27.67 10.79 21.44
CA GLU A 98 28.93 11.54 21.67
C GLU A 98 28.75 13.06 21.92
N GLY A 99 27.59 13.64 21.60
CA GLY A 99 27.24 15.04 21.88
C GLY A 99 26.23 15.25 23.01
N SER A 100 25.96 14.23 23.83
CA SER A 100 25.03 14.33 24.96
C SER A 100 25.78 14.90 26.18
N LEU A 101 25.47 16.15 26.55
CA LEU A 101 25.99 16.84 27.75
C LEU A 101 25.53 16.17 29.05
#